data_AF-A0A924J113-F1
#
_entry.id   AF-A0A924J113-F1
#
_cell.length_a   1.000
_cell.length_b   1.000
_cell.length_c   1.000
_cell.angle_alpha   90.00
_cell.angle_beta   90.00
_cell.angle_gamma   90.00
#
_symmetry.space_group_name_H-M   'P 1'
#
loop_
_entity.id
_entity.type
_entity.pdbx_description
1 polymer ?
#
loop_
_entity_poly.entity_id
_entity_poly.type
_entity_poly.pdbx_seq_one_letter_code
_entity_poly.pdbx_strand_id
1 'polypeptide(L)'
;MTMIDSAWSGRRLRCALFVDFDNVYIGLQRLDPAAAEAFASSPAHWLTALETGNDADGEFSRRFLIRACYLNPSVFSQFRPNFTRAGFSVVDCPSLTQQGKSSADINLVLDAVDALSAETRYDEFVILSADADFTPLALRCRAADRRVTIITAGPAASAYRAVADIVITADELADLVKNPDPAALEEPATAAIEPVERSPRSSPPVTPAKGAASPQGAGAVDLPPLQRQVVDVTDIPNLPTERYRILLTTLADDVTAVRFDRPETSRRVRDACQAAGEPIGRASVNTVINGVLYAGLDLKAKPAAANVAETWADNVIGLCRGARMDLGPQDVAAIRAWVGGGLLKK
;
A
#
# COMPACT_ATOMS: atom_id res chain seq x y z
N MET A 1 36.85 -23.30 -33.61
CA MET A 1 35.69 -24.13 -33.20
C MET A 1 34.86 -23.26 -32.28
N THR A 2 33.83 -22.63 -32.82
CA THR A 2 32.97 -21.67 -32.11
C THR A 2 32.28 -22.42 -30.97
N MET A 3 32.53 -21.98 -29.73
CA MET A 3 31.82 -22.47 -28.55
C MET A 3 30.33 -22.21 -28.77
N ILE A 4 29.56 -23.28 -28.71
CA ILE A 4 28.11 -23.30 -28.84
C ILE A 4 27.56 -22.43 -27.71
N ASP A 5 26.99 -21.28 -28.06
CA ASP A 5 26.05 -20.56 -27.21
C ASP A 5 25.02 -21.58 -26.73
N SER A 6 24.98 -21.83 -25.42
CA SER A 6 23.93 -22.61 -24.79
C SER A 6 22.60 -21.91 -25.11
N ALA A 7 21.88 -22.42 -26.09
CA ALA A 7 20.60 -21.89 -26.51
C ALA A 7 19.61 -22.13 -25.37
N TRP A 8 19.37 -21.09 -24.56
CA TRP A 8 18.27 -21.05 -23.61
C TRP A 8 16.99 -21.48 -24.34
N SER A 9 16.40 -22.62 -23.95
CA SER A 9 15.23 -23.20 -24.61
C SER A 9 13.90 -22.59 -24.14
N GLY A 10 13.95 -21.65 -23.20
CA GLY A 10 12.78 -20.97 -22.66
C GLY A 10 12.21 -19.92 -23.63
N ARG A 11 10.91 -19.66 -23.51
CA ARG A 11 10.23 -18.60 -24.28
C ARG A 11 10.80 -17.23 -23.90
N ARG A 12 10.99 -16.34 -24.87
CA ARG A 12 11.44 -14.96 -24.61
C ARG A 12 10.31 -13.98 -24.83
N LEU A 13 9.83 -13.38 -23.75
CA LEU A 13 8.70 -12.44 -23.74
C LEU A 13 9.19 -11.00 -23.77
N ARG A 14 8.60 -10.16 -24.63
CA ARG A 14 8.77 -8.71 -24.61
C ARG A 14 7.71 -8.12 -23.69
N CYS A 15 8.11 -7.56 -22.57
CA CYS A 15 7.18 -7.18 -21.52
C CYS A 15 7.08 -5.65 -21.36
N ALA A 16 5.89 -5.18 -21.02
CA ALA A 16 5.67 -3.82 -20.55
C ALA A 16 5.30 -3.86 -19.07
N LEU A 17 6.13 -3.24 -18.22
CA LEU A 17 5.97 -3.20 -16.77
C LEU A 17 5.48 -1.84 -16.32
N PHE A 18 4.37 -1.85 -15.58
CA PHE A 18 3.72 -0.67 -15.03
C PHE A 18 3.56 -0.82 -13.53
N VAL A 19 4.11 0.13 -12.78
CA VAL A 19 4.18 0.08 -11.31
C VAL A 19 3.41 1.25 -10.71
N ASP A 20 2.33 0.94 -10.03
CA ASP A 20 1.62 1.88 -9.16
C ASP A 20 2.35 1.92 -7.80
N PHE A 21 3.31 2.83 -7.69
CA PHE A 21 4.24 2.86 -6.55
C PHE A 21 3.50 3.07 -5.23
N ASP A 22 2.57 4.02 -5.21
CA ASP A 22 1.83 4.39 -4.01
C ASP A 22 1.02 3.20 -3.47
N ASN A 23 0.28 2.51 -4.34
CA ASN A 23 -0.51 1.33 -3.98
C ASN A 23 0.38 0.20 -3.46
N VAL A 24 1.47 -0.09 -4.18
CA VAL A 24 2.39 -1.17 -3.83
C VAL A 24 3.11 -0.89 -2.52
N TYR A 25 3.66 0.31 -2.35
CA TYR A 25 4.39 0.68 -1.14
C TYR A 25 3.47 0.67 0.09
N ILE A 26 2.28 1.26 -0.02
CA ILE A 26 1.31 1.29 1.10
C ILE A 26 0.81 -0.12 1.41
N GLY A 27 0.58 -0.95 0.39
CA GLY A 27 0.18 -2.34 0.56
C GLY A 27 1.25 -3.15 1.29
N LEU A 28 2.47 -3.16 0.78
CA LEU A 28 3.61 -3.81 1.42
C LEU A 28 3.86 -3.24 2.82
N GLN A 29 3.70 -1.94 3.04
CA GLN A 29 3.94 -1.34 4.35
C GLN A 29 2.95 -1.85 5.41
N ARG A 30 1.72 -2.21 5.01
CA ARG A 30 0.74 -2.85 5.89
C ARG A 30 1.06 -4.32 6.15
N LEU A 31 1.58 -5.02 5.14
CA LEU A 31 1.93 -6.44 5.21
C LEU A 31 3.24 -6.67 5.97
N ASP A 32 4.32 -6.09 5.48
CA ASP A 32 5.68 -6.16 5.99
C ASP A 32 6.44 -4.85 5.68
N PRO A 33 6.64 -3.96 6.68
CA PRO A 33 7.37 -2.72 6.49
C PRO A 33 8.79 -2.88 5.93
N ALA A 34 9.47 -4.00 6.23
CA ALA A 34 10.80 -4.26 5.68
C ALA A 34 10.74 -4.57 4.19
N ALA A 35 9.71 -5.30 3.75
CA ALA A 35 9.47 -5.56 2.34
C ALA A 35 9.14 -4.28 1.57
N ALA A 36 8.33 -3.37 2.15
CA ALA A 36 8.03 -2.07 1.53
C ALA A 36 9.29 -1.23 1.31
N GLU A 37 10.18 -1.20 2.31
CA GLU A 37 11.45 -0.49 2.22
C GLU A 37 12.37 -1.15 1.18
N ALA A 38 12.48 -2.48 1.17
CA ALA A 38 13.27 -3.21 0.19
C ALA A 38 12.78 -2.98 -1.25
N PHE A 39 11.45 -3.03 -1.46
CA PHE A 39 10.81 -2.71 -2.74
C PHE A 39 11.20 -1.32 -3.25
N ALA A 40 11.18 -0.31 -2.38
CA ALA A 40 11.40 1.07 -2.74
C ALA A 40 12.89 1.45 -2.87
N SER A 41 13.74 0.83 -2.06
CA SER A 41 15.16 1.17 -1.99
C SER A 41 16.02 0.38 -3.00
N SER A 42 15.58 -0.81 -3.42
CA SER A 42 16.36 -1.70 -4.29
C SER A 42 15.57 -2.26 -5.48
N PRO A 43 15.00 -1.42 -6.37
CA PRO A 43 14.12 -1.90 -7.43
C PRO A 43 14.77 -2.80 -8.48
N ALA A 44 16.08 -2.67 -8.71
CA ALA A 44 16.81 -3.56 -9.62
C ALA A 44 16.76 -5.03 -9.16
N HIS A 45 16.73 -5.27 -7.85
CA HIS A 45 16.76 -6.62 -7.28
C HIS A 45 15.53 -7.42 -7.66
N TRP A 46 14.35 -6.94 -7.30
CA TRP A 46 13.11 -7.66 -7.60
C TRP A 46 12.80 -7.64 -9.09
N LEU A 47 13.28 -6.63 -9.82
CA LEU A 47 13.17 -6.60 -11.28
C LEU A 47 13.90 -7.78 -11.91
N THR A 48 15.15 -8.06 -11.51
CA THR A 48 15.91 -9.22 -12.01
C THR A 48 15.20 -10.53 -11.65
N ALA A 49 14.63 -10.64 -10.45
CA ALA A 49 13.87 -11.82 -10.05
C ALA A 49 12.61 -12.06 -10.91
N LEU A 50 12.03 -11.00 -11.49
CA LEU A 50 10.92 -11.11 -12.44
C LEU A 50 11.38 -11.42 -13.88
N GLU A 51 12.67 -11.32 -14.20
CA GLU A 51 13.18 -11.54 -15.56
C GLU A 51 13.13 -13.00 -16.00
N THR A 52 12.98 -13.95 -15.09
CA THR A 52 12.80 -15.37 -15.41
C THR A 52 11.64 -15.95 -14.63
N GLY A 53 11.10 -17.06 -15.13
CA GLY A 53 10.03 -17.77 -14.45
C GLY A 53 9.58 -18.99 -15.24
N ASN A 54 8.55 -19.65 -14.72
CA ASN A 54 7.95 -20.82 -15.35
C ASN A 54 6.43 -20.75 -15.19
N ASP A 55 5.70 -21.05 -16.26
CA ASP A 55 4.25 -21.15 -16.25
C ASP A 55 3.78 -22.47 -16.92
N ALA A 56 2.49 -22.58 -17.23
CA ALA A 56 1.92 -23.77 -17.86
C ALA A 56 2.50 -24.09 -19.25
N ASP A 57 3.08 -23.09 -19.94
CA ASP A 57 3.72 -23.21 -21.25
C ASP A 57 5.25 -23.33 -21.14
N GLY A 58 5.75 -23.61 -19.93
CA GLY A 58 7.15 -23.84 -19.62
C GLY A 58 7.94 -22.58 -19.23
N GLU A 59 9.25 -22.76 -19.16
CA GLU A 59 10.20 -21.71 -18.75
C GLU A 59 10.17 -20.52 -19.70
N PHE A 60 10.31 -19.33 -19.13
CA PHE A 60 10.36 -18.09 -19.87
C PHE A 60 11.41 -17.13 -19.31
N SER A 61 11.81 -16.19 -20.16
CA SER A 61 12.56 -15.00 -19.81
C SER A 61 11.81 -13.74 -20.27
N ARG A 62 11.79 -12.70 -19.45
CA ARG A 62 11.18 -11.41 -19.73
C ARG A 62 12.24 -10.40 -20.13
N ARG A 63 12.03 -9.76 -21.26
CA ARG A 63 12.74 -8.53 -21.66
C ARG A 63 11.80 -7.35 -21.45
N PHE A 64 11.95 -6.65 -20.34
CA PHE A 64 11.19 -5.43 -20.07
C PHE A 64 11.61 -4.29 -21.00
N LEU A 65 10.76 -3.98 -21.98
CA LEU A 65 10.95 -2.89 -22.93
C LEU A 65 10.37 -1.57 -22.40
N ILE A 66 9.31 -1.66 -21.59
CA ILE A 66 8.76 -0.55 -20.81
C ILE A 66 8.96 -0.89 -19.33
N ARG A 67 9.46 0.09 -18.58
CA ARG A 67 9.56 0.09 -17.12
C ARG A 67 9.05 1.44 -16.64
N ALA A 68 7.76 1.54 -16.31
CA ALA A 68 7.14 2.78 -15.88
C ALA A 68 6.75 2.69 -14.40
N CYS A 69 7.08 3.73 -13.63
CA CYS A 69 6.76 3.83 -12.21
C CYS A 69 6.01 5.14 -11.96
N TYR A 70 4.78 5.03 -11.47
CA TYR A 70 3.88 6.15 -11.21
C TYR A 70 3.87 6.40 -9.71
N LEU A 71 4.35 7.57 -9.28
CA LEU A 71 4.49 7.88 -7.86
C LEU A 71 4.03 9.30 -7.53
N ASN A 72 3.56 9.51 -6.30
CA ASN A 72 3.29 10.85 -5.79
C ASN A 72 4.57 11.53 -5.28
N PRO A 73 5.08 12.58 -5.95
CA PRO A 73 6.35 13.21 -5.59
C PRO A 73 6.30 13.93 -4.23
N SER A 74 5.12 14.33 -3.76
CA SER A 74 4.98 14.98 -2.46
C SER A 74 5.22 14.03 -1.28
N VAL A 75 5.07 12.72 -1.49
CA VAL A 75 5.19 11.70 -0.43
C VAL A 75 6.40 10.81 -0.64
N PHE A 76 6.68 10.43 -1.89
CA PHE A 76 7.62 9.36 -2.21
C PHE A 76 8.82 9.81 -3.05
N SER A 77 9.06 11.12 -3.18
CA SER A 77 10.19 11.67 -3.97
C SER A 77 11.56 11.14 -3.55
N GLN A 78 11.74 10.74 -2.29
CA GLN A 78 12.98 10.14 -1.79
C GLN A 78 13.37 8.83 -2.50
N PHE A 79 12.39 8.07 -3.03
CA PHE A 79 12.64 6.78 -3.69
C PHE A 79 12.86 6.91 -5.21
N ARG A 80 12.50 8.05 -5.81
CA ARG A 80 12.66 8.32 -7.25
C ARG A 80 14.06 8.03 -7.79
N PRO A 81 15.17 8.39 -7.11
CA PRO A 81 16.52 8.11 -7.62
C PRO A 81 16.81 6.61 -7.77
N ASN A 82 16.23 5.76 -6.90
CA ASN A 82 16.46 4.32 -6.94
C ASN A 82 15.81 3.69 -8.18
N PHE A 83 14.57 4.09 -8.49
CA PHE A 83 13.86 3.65 -9.70
C PHE A 83 14.52 4.18 -10.98
N THR A 84 14.96 5.44 -10.97
CA THR A 84 15.70 6.03 -12.11
C THR A 84 16.98 5.24 -12.38
N ARG A 85 17.74 4.88 -11.33
CA ARG A 85 18.98 4.08 -11.46
C ARG A 85 18.72 2.66 -11.96
N ALA A 86 17.57 2.07 -11.62
CA ALA A 86 17.13 0.76 -12.12
C ALA A 86 16.52 0.82 -13.55
N GLY A 87 16.54 1.99 -14.21
CA GLY A 87 16.09 2.15 -15.58
C GLY A 87 14.57 2.31 -15.74
N PHE A 88 13.85 2.71 -14.70
CA PHE A 88 12.45 3.08 -14.81
C PHE A 88 12.29 4.52 -15.32
N SER A 89 11.32 4.72 -16.21
CA SER A 89 10.72 6.04 -16.41
C SER A 89 9.81 6.33 -15.22
N VAL A 90 10.13 7.36 -14.44
CA VAL A 90 9.33 7.75 -13.27
C VAL A 90 8.41 8.90 -13.66
N VAL A 91 7.10 8.68 -13.50
CA VAL A 91 6.03 9.62 -13.80
C VAL A 91 5.52 10.23 -12.50
N ASP A 92 5.72 11.54 -12.36
CA ASP A 92 5.26 12.28 -11.19
C ASP A 92 3.74 12.48 -11.26
N CYS A 93 3.03 11.87 -10.32
CA CYS A 93 1.57 11.90 -10.19
C CYS A 93 1.19 12.67 -8.93
N PRO A 94 1.23 14.01 -8.93
CA PRO A 94 0.86 14.80 -7.75
C PRO A 94 -0.59 14.58 -7.37
N SER A 95 -0.91 14.76 -6.09
CA SER A 95 -2.29 14.73 -5.61
C SER A 95 -3.12 15.78 -6.34
N LEU A 96 -4.18 15.35 -7.04
CA LEU A 96 -5.12 16.25 -7.72
C LEU A 96 -6.16 16.85 -6.77
N THR A 97 -6.21 16.36 -5.53
CA THR A 97 -7.17 16.77 -4.51
C THR A 97 -6.51 16.86 -3.13
N GLN A 98 -7.12 17.62 -2.22
CA GLN A 98 -6.70 17.64 -0.80
C GLN A 98 -6.85 16.27 -0.11
N GLN A 99 -7.56 15.31 -0.73
CA GLN A 99 -7.76 13.95 -0.25
C GLN A 99 -6.63 12.99 -0.65
N GLY A 100 -5.62 13.44 -1.40
CA GLY A 100 -4.46 12.61 -1.75
C GLY A 100 -4.70 11.62 -2.90
N LYS A 101 -5.81 11.74 -3.65
CA LYS A 101 -5.98 10.99 -4.91
C LYS A 101 -4.93 11.47 -5.92
N SER A 102 -3.97 10.62 -6.23
CA SER A 102 -2.99 10.84 -7.29
C SER A 102 -3.63 10.49 -8.64
N SER A 103 -3.05 11.00 -9.72
CA SER A 103 -3.45 10.64 -11.09
C SER A 103 -2.75 9.37 -11.58
N ALA A 104 -2.15 8.57 -10.69
CA ALA A 104 -1.32 7.42 -11.04
C ALA A 104 -2.10 6.42 -11.90
N ASP A 105 -3.32 6.04 -11.48
CA ASP A 105 -4.15 5.06 -12.19
C ASP A 105 -4.45 5.49 -13.62
N ILE A 106 -4.82 6.76 -13.82
CA ILE A 106 -5.16 7.30 -15.13
C ILE A 106 -3.91 7.33 -16.03
N ASN A 107 -2.78 7.82 -15.53
CA ASN A 107 -1.53 7.85 -16.31
C ASN A 107 -1.07 6.43 -16.68
N LEU A 108 -1.15 5.50 -15.73
CA LEU A 108 -0.83 4.09 -15.96
C LEU A 108 -1.69 3.47 -17.05
N VAL A 109 -3.01 3.65 -16.97
CA VAL A 109 -3.94 3.11 -17.98
C VAL A 109 -3.67 3.72 -19.36
N LEU A 110 -3.44 5.03 -19.44
CA LEU A 110 -3.15 5.69 -20.72
C LEU A 110 -1.88 5.14 -21.36
N ASP A 111 -0.78 5.08 -20.61
CA ASP A 111 0.49 4.56 -21.12
C ASP A 111 0.40 3.07 -21.51
N ALA A 112 -0.36 2.28 -20.74
CA ALA A 112 -0.58 0.87 -21.07
C ALA A 112 -1.44 0.68 -22.32
N VAL A 113 -2.45 1.52 -22.54
CA VAL A 113 -3.27 1.51 -23.77
C VAL A 113 -2.45 1.98 -24.98
N ASP A 114 -1.60 2.97 -24.81
CA ASP A 114 -0.68 3.42 -25.86
C ASP A 114 0.33 2.33 -26.21
N ALA A 115 0.91 1.65 -25.22
CA ALA A 115 1.78 0.49 -25.43
C ALA A 115 1.04 -0.67 -26.12
N LEU A 116 -0.23 -0.92 -25.78
CA LEU A 116 -1.06 -1.94 -26.42
C LEU A 116 -1.31 -1.63 -27.90
N SER A 117 -1.37 -0.34 -28.25
CA SER A 117 -1.65 0.16 -29.59
C SER A 117 -0.38 0.43 -30.42
N ALA A 118 0.81 0.28 -29.83
CA ALA A 118 2.08 0.55 -30.47
C ALA A 118 2.41 -0.49 -31.57
N GLU A 119 3.25 -0.11 -32.53
CA GLU A 119 3.80 -1.04 -33.53
C GLU A 119 4.59 -2.19 -32.88
N THR A 120 5.20 -1.92 -31.73
CA THR A 120 5.90 -2.95 -30.96
C THR A 120 4.88 -3.90 -30.33
N ARG A 121 4.92 -5.17 -30.72
CA ARG A 121 4.19 -6.22 -30.01
C ARG A 121 4.89 -6.55 -28.70
N TYR A 122 4.30 -6.11 -27.60
CA TYR A 122 4.57 -6.64 -26.27
C TYR A 122 3.82 -7.98 -26.14
N ASP A 123 4.45 -9.01 -25.58
CA ASP A 123 3.84 -10.32 -25.36
C ASP A 123 3.09 -10.38 -24.03
N GLU A 124 3.50 -9.55 -23.07
CA GLU A 124 3.01 -9.55 -21.70
C GLU A 124 2.93 -8.12 -21.13
N PHE A 125 1.83 -7.84 -20.44
CA PHE A 125 1.62 -6.64 -19.63
C PHE A 125 1.71 -7.03 -18.16
N VAL A 126 2.68 -6.46 -17.45
CA VAL A 126 2.90 -6.68 -16.03
C VAL A 126 2.41 -5.45 -15.26
N ILE A 127 1.38 -5.62 -14.45
CA ILE A 127 0.75 -4.56 -13.65
C ILE A 127 1.05 -4.84 -12.18
N LEU A 128 1.84 -3.98 -11.55
CA LEU A 128 2.09 -4.00 -10.11
C LEU A 128 1.10 -3.05 -9.44
N SER A 129 -0.06 -3.59 -9.05
CA SER A 129 -1.07 -2.92 -8.23
C SER A 129 -2.08 -3.96 -7.73
N ALA A 130 -2.60 -3.76 -6.51
CA ALA A 130 -3.71 -4.55 -5.99
C ALA A 130 -5.10 -3.97 -6.40
N ASP A 131 -5.14 -2.83 -7.09
CA ASP A 131 -6.39 -2.15 -7.43
C ASP A 131 -7.17 -2.89 -8.54
N ALA A 132 -8.42 -3.23 -8.24
CA ALA A 132 -9.32 -3.91 -9.17
C ALA A 132 -9.83 -2.98 -10.29
N ASP A 133 -9.66 -1.67 -10.18
CA ASP A 133 -10.03 -0.70 -11.22
C ASP A 133 -9.22 -0.88 -12.52
N PHE A 134 -8.10 -1.62 -12.48
CA PHE A 134 -7.35 -2.04 -13.67
C PHE A 134 -7.94 -3.25 -14.41
N THR A 135 -9.03 -3.87 -13.90
CA THR A 135 -9.68 -5.02 -14.57
C THR A 135 -10.05 -4.74 -16.04
N PRO A 136 -10.63 -3.58 -16.42
CA PRO A 136 -10.91 -3.28 -17.82
C PRO A 136 -9.66 -3.19 -18.70
N LEU A 137 -8.53 -2.72 -18.17
CA LEU A 137 -7.24 -2.71 -18.88
C LEU A 137 -6.77 -4.14 -19.15
N ALA A 138 -6.77 -5.00 -18.13
CA ALA A 138 -6.41 -6.41 -18.26
C ALA A 138 -7.27 -7.13 -19.31
N LEU A 139 -8.59 -6.90 -19.30
CA LEU A 139 -9.49 -7.46 -20.31
C LEU A 139 -9.17 -7.00 -21.74
N ARG A 140 -8.76 -5.74 -21.93
CA ARG A 140 -8.32 -5.23 -23.25
C ARG A 140 -7.03 -5.88 -23.71
N CYS A 141 -6.06 -6.07 -22.81
CA CYS A 141 -4.82 -6.79 -23.12
C CYS A 141 -5.13 -8.23 -23.58
N ARG A 142 -5.98 -8.94 -22.84
CA ARG A 142 -6.42 -10.30 -23.23
C ARG A 142 -7.13 -10.34 -24.58
N ALA A 143 -8.05 -9.40 -24.82
CA ALA A 143 -8.77 -9.30 -26.08
C ALA A 143 -7.83 -9.05 -27.28
N ALA A 144 -6.67 -8.44 -27.03
CA ALA A 144 -5.62 -8.24 -28.01
C ALA A 144 -4.61 -9.41 -28.11
N ASP A 145 -4.89 -10.56 -27.47
CA ASP A 145 -3.99 -11.71 -27.40
C ASP A 145 -2.64 -11.36 -26.75
N ARG A 146 -2.70 -10.79 -25.55
CA ARG A 146 -1.56 -10.44 -24.71
C ARG A 146 -1.69 -11.12 -23.35
N ARG A 147 -0.57 -11.59 -22.81
CA ARG A 147 -0.53 -12.09 -21.44
C ARG A 147 -0.66 -10.95 -20.45
N VAL A 148 -1.30 -11.22 -19.31
CA VAL A 148 -1.42 -10.28 -18.21
C VAL A 148 -0.87 -10.93 -16.94
N THR A 149 0.14 -10.29 -16.36
CA THR A 149 0.65 -10.63 -15.04
C THR A 149 0.25 -9.53 -14.06
N ILE A 150 -0.47 -9.90 -12.99
CA ILE A 150 -0.83 -8.99 -11.91
C ILE A 150 0.05 -9.32 -10.72
N ILE A 151 0.76 -8.32 -10.22
CA ILE A 151 1.52 -8.43 -8.98
C ILE A 151 0.82 -7.56 -7.94
N THR A 152 0.44 -8.18 -6.83
CA THR A 152 -0.35 -7.54 -5.78
C THR A 152 0.52 -7.26 -4.57
N ALA A 153 0.22 -6.18 -3.84
CA ALA A 153 0.85 -5.83 -2.58
C ALA A 153 -0.15 -5.85 -1.39
N GLY A 154 -1.29 -6.49 -1.61
CA GLY A 154 -2.38 -6.62 -0.64
C GLY A 154 -3.52 -7.46 -1.23
N PRO A 155 -4.67 -7.55 -0.53
CA PRO A 155 -5.82 -8.29 -1.02
C PRO A 155 -6.30 -7.73 -2.36
N ALA A 156 -6.29 -8.57 -3.40
CA ALA A 156 -6.93 -8.25 -4.68
C ALA A 156 -8.34 -8.85 -4.76
N ALA A 157 -9.23 -8.26 -5.56
CA ALA A 157 -10.53 -8.86 -5.84
C ALA A 157 -10.38 -10.17 -6.64
N SER A 158 -11.25 -11.16 -6.38
CA SER A 158 -11.25 -12.43 -7.13
C SER A 158 -11.45 -12.22 -8.64
N ALA A 159 -12.32 -11.28 -9.02
CA ALA A 159 -12.55 -10.92 -10.40
C ALA A 159 -11.30 -10.33 -11.08
N TYR A 160 -10.49 -9.56 -10.35
CA TYR A 160 -9.25 -8.99 -10.89
C TYR A 160 -8.17 -10.06 -11.08
N ARG A 161 -8.04 -11.00 -10.12
CA ARG A 161 -7.14 -12.15 -10.31
C ARG A 161 -7.57 -13.06 -11.46
N ALA A 162 -8.86 -13.26 -11.66
CA ALA A 162 -9.39 -14.18 -12.67
C ALA A 162 -9.13 -13.73 -14.11
N VAL A 163 -8.76 -12.46 -14.34
CA VAL A 163 -8.37 -11.96 -15.66
C VAL A 163 -6.86 -12.02 -15.91
N ALA A 164 -6.04 -12.29 -14.90
CA ALA A 164 -4.61 -12.51 -15.09
C ALA A 164 -4.31 -13.93 -15.57
N ASP A 165 -3.24 -14.06 -16.35
CA ASP A 165 -2.62 -15.34 -16.68
C ASP A 165 -1.66 -15.77 -15.56
N ILE A 166 -1.00 -14.82 -14.91
CA ILE A 166 -0.15 -15.04 -13.73
C ILE A 166 -0.51 -14.03 -12.64
N VAL A 167 -0.64 -14.50 -11.40
CA VAL A 167 -0.80 -13.64 -10.23
C VAL A 167 0.38 -13.88 -9.29
N ILE A 168 1.12 -12.81 -8.98
CA ILE A 168 2.10 -12.80 -7.89
C ILE A 168 1.42 -12.14 -6.69
N THR A 169 1.24 -12.92 -5.63
CA THR A 169 0.56 -12.49 -4.41
C THR A 169 1.41 -11.53 -3.59
N ALA A 170 0.78 -10.88 -2.61
CA ALA A 170 1.47 -9.94 -1.72
C ALA A 170 2.58 -10.61 -0.91
N ASP A 171 2.37 -11.85 -0.46
CA ASP A 171 3.38 -12.63 0.26
C ASP A 171 4.55 -13.01 -0.66
N GLU A 172 4.27 -13.49 -1.88
CA GLU A 172 5.30 -13.80 -2.87
C GLU A 172 6.09 -12.56 -3.28
N LEU A 173 5.43 -11.41 -3.45
CA LEU A 173 6.11 -10.14 -3.70
C LEU A 173 6.99 -9.76 -2.51
N ALA A 174 6.47 -9.86 -1.28
CA ALA A 174 7.23 -9.54 -0.08
C ALA A 174 8.49 -10.41 0.04
N ASP A 175 8.38 -11.70 -0.26
CA ASP A 175 9.52 -12.61 -0.25
C ASP A 175 10.51 -12.30 -1.39
N LEU A 176 10.01 -12.03 -2.60
CA LEU A 176 10.80 -11.67 -3.78
C LEU A 176 11.61 -10.39 -3.58
N VAL A 177 11.06 -9.37 -2.89
CA VAL A 177 11.79 -8.11 -2.63
C VAL A 177 12.79 -8.23 -1.48
N LYS A 178 12.61 -9.18 -0.56
CA LYS A 178 13.50 -9.41 0.59
C LYS A 178 14.64 -10.36 0.28
N ASN A 179 14.37 -11.42 -0.48
CA ASN A 179 15.27 -12.53 -0.70
C ASN A 179 15.54 -12.72 -2.21
N PRO A 180 16.66 -12.20 -2.74
CA PRO A 180 17.01 -12.39 -4.13
C PRO A 180 17.44 -13.85 -4.34
N ASP A 181 17.20 -14.37 -5.54
CA ASP A 181 17.99 -15.51 -6.01
C ASP A 181 19.46 -15.06 -6.11
N PRO A 182 20.41 -15.69 -5.40
CA PRO A 182 21.82 -15.30 -5.42
C PRO A 182 22.45 -15.34 -6.82
N ALA A 183 21.87 -16.06 -7.79
CA ALA A 183 22.33 -16.05 -9.18
C ALA A 183 22.09 -14.72 -9.92
N ALA A 184 21.16 -13.88 -9.43
CA ALA A 184 20.78 -12.60 -10.03
C ALA A 184 21.70 -11.41 -9.65
N LEU A 185 22.66 -11.63 -8.74
CA LEU A 185 23.53 -10.60 -8.17
C LEU A 185 24.94 -10.53 -8.80
N GLU A 186 25.23 -11.30 -9.85
CA GLU A 186 26.46 -11.09 -10.62
C GLU A 186 26.30 -9.86 -11.55
N GLU A 187 26.57 -8.68 -10.99
CA GLU A 187 26.86 -7.51 -11.83
C GLU A 187 28.14 -7.76 -12.65
N PRO A 188 28.18 -7.42 -13.96
CA PRO A 188 29.44 -7.39 -14.69
C PRO A 188 30.34 -6.31 -14.07
N ALA A 189 31.55 -6.72 -13.67
CA ALA A 189 32.57 -5.86 -13.10
C ALA A 189 32.76 -4.59 -13.95
N THR A 190 32.24 -3.47 -13.46
CA THR A 190 32.44 -2.18 -14.11
C THR A 190 33.84 -1.70 -13.76
N ALA A 191 34.67 -1.55 -14.81
CA ALA A 191 36.00 -1.00 -14.74
C ALA A 191 36.02 0.34 -13.99
N ALA A 192 36.98 0.46 -13.07
CA ALA A 192 37.23 1.63 -12.26
C ALA A 192 37.38 2.90 -13.10
N ILE A 193 36.62 3.94 -12.76
CA ILE A 193 36.94 5.32 -13.11
C ILE A 193 37.34 6.02 -11.81
N GLU A 194 38.56 6.55 -11.78
CA GLU A 194 39.16 7.20 -10.62
C GLU A 194 38.37 8.44 -10.14
N PRO A 195 38.36 8.75 -8.82
CA PRO A 195 37.60 9.87 -8.28
C PRO A 195 38.37 11.19 -8.44
N VAL A 196 37.71 12.23 -8.96
CA VAL A 196 38.19 13.61 -8.88
C VAL A 196 37.81 14.20 -7.51
N GLU A 197 38.83 14.54 -6.72
CA GLU A 197 38.79 15.23 -5.44
C GLU A 197 37.97 16.55 -5.49
N ARG A 198 37.06 16.72 -4.51
CA ARG A 198 36.78 18.03 -3.92
C ARG A 198 36.65 17.93 -2.40
N SER A 199 37.48 18.73 -1.73
CA SER A 199 37.68 18.84 -0.29
C SER A 199 36.50 19.46 0.48
N PRO A 200 36.49 19.34 1.84
CA PRO A 200 35.28 19.23 2.66
C PRO A 200 34.85 20.54 3.34
N ARG A 201 33.58 20.59 3.78
CA ARG A 201 33.16 21.43 4.91
C ARG A 201 32.59 20.55 6.03
N SER A 202 33.19 20.72 7.21
CA SER A 202 32.83 20.24 8.55
C SER A 202 31.57 20.95 9.07
N SER A 203 30.73 20.50 10.02
CA SER A 203 30.71 19.51 11.14
C SER A 203 29.20 19.28 11.50
N PRO A 204 28.77 18.60 12.59
CA PRO A 204 29.37 17.60 13.50
C PRO A 204 28.53 16.29 13.61
N PRO A 205 29.00 15.26 14.35
CA PRO A 205 28.39 13.93 14.38
C PRO A 205 27.27 13.80 15.43
N VAL A 206 26.21 13.06 15.09
CA VAL A 206 25.28 12.47 16.07
C VAL A 206 25.39 10.96 15.96
N THR A 207 25.88 10.37 17.05
CA THR A 207 26.08 8.93 17.27
C THR A 207 24.74 8.17 17.19
N PRO A 208 24.69 6.96 16.58
CA PRO A 208 23.49 6.14 16.58
C PRO A 208 23.31 5.47 17.95
N ALA A 209 22.18 5.75 18.61
CA ALA A 209 21.75 5.01 19.79
C ALA A 209 21.07 3.70 19.35
N LYS A 210 21.63 2.58 19.80
CA LYS A 210 21.06 1.24 19.75
C LYS A 210 19.72 1.17 20.50
N GLY A 211 18.81 0.38 19.93
CA GLY A 211 17.90 -0.50 20.67
C GLY A 211 16.64 0.16 21.25
N ALA A 212 15.52 -0.05 20.58
CA ALA A 212 14.22 -0.10 21.25
C ALA A 212 13.36 -1.17 20.56
N ALA A 213 12.95 -2.14 21.37
CA ALA A 213 12.14 -3.29 21.01
C ALA A 213 10.78 -2.89 20.43
N SER A 214 10.30 -3.68 19.48
CA SER A 214 8.92 -3.67 19.01
C SER A 214 7.97 -3.97 20.17
N PRO A 215 6.97 -3.12 20.48
CA PRO A 215 5.86 -3.53 21.31
C PRO A 215 4.82 -4.19 20.42
N GLN A 216 4.80 -5.52 20.42
CA GLN A 216 3.57 -6.29 20.26
C GLN A 216 2.65 -5.95 21.46
N GLY A 217 1.37 -5.68 21.20
CA GLY A 217 0.37 -5.64 22.27
C GLY A 217 -0.80 -4.69 22.08
N ALA A 218 -1.90 -5.19 21.51
CA ALA A 218 -3.24 -4.90 21.99
C ALA A 218 -4.09 -6.14 21.70
N GLY A 219 -4.46 -6.88 22.76
CA GLY A 219 -5.06 -8.21 22.67
C GLY A 219 -6.29 -8.26 21.76
N ALA A 220 -6.28 -9.20 20.82
CA ALA A 220 -7.44 -9.54 20.01
C ALA A 220 -8.58 -9.96 20.96
N VAL A 221 -9.63 -9.14 21.01
CA VAL A 221 -10.85 -9.49 21.74
C VAL A 221 -11.69 -10.37 20.82
N ASP A 222 -12.24 -11.47 21.34
CA ASP A 222 -13.18 -12.29 20.60
C ASP A 222 -14.52 -11.54 20.49
N LEU A 223 -14.76 -10.94 19.32
CA LEU A 223 -15.96 -10.15 19.05
C LEU A 223 -17.10 -11.04 18.51
N PRO A 224 -18.38 -10.63 18.61
CA PRO A 224 -19.50 -11.28 17.92
C PRO A 224 -19.31 -11.36 16.39
N PRO A 225 -19.97 -12.32 15.70
CA PRO A 225 -19.76 -12.57 14.26
C PRO A 225 -19.91 -11.34 13.36
N LEU A 226 -20.94 -10.51 13.61
CA LEU A 226 -21.17 -9.26 12.87
C LEU A 226 -19.98 -8.30 13.01
N GLN A 227 -19.41 -8.19 14.22
CA GLN A 227 -18.31 -7.26 14.49
C GLN A 227 -17.00 -7.75 13.86
N ARG A 228 -16.73 -9.07 13.87
CA ARG A 228 -15.60 -9.65 13.13
C ARG A 228 -15.71 -9.36 11.64
N GLN A 229 -16.88 -9.64 11.06
CA GLN A 229 -17.12 -9.36 9.65
C GLN A 229 -16.91 -7.88 9.33
N VAL A 230 -17.34 -6.96 10.22
CA VAL A 230 -17.09 -5.53 10.06
C VAL A 230 -15.60 -5.20 10.13
N VAL A 231 -14.85 -5.74 11.11
CA VAL A 231 -13.39 -5.54 11.19
C VAL A 231 -12.71 -6.05 9.91
N ASP A 232 -13.04 -7.26 9.46
CA ASP A 232 -12.41 -7.92 8.33
C ASP A 232 -12.64 -7.17 7.00
N VAL A 233 -13.79 -6.51 6.83
CA VAL A 233 -14.12 -5.80 5.58
C VAL A 233 -13.79 -4.30 5.61
N THR A 234 -13.56 -3.72 6.80
CA THR A 234 -13.35 -2.26 6.94
C THR A 234 -12.01 -1.87 7.56
N ASP A 235 -11.23 -2.84 8.07
CA ASP A 235 -9.96 -2.64 8.78
C ASP A 235 -10.06 -1.66 9.97
N ILE A 236 -11.26 -1.47 10.51
CA ILE A 236 -11.45 -0.63 11.70
C ILE A 236 -10.79 -1.29 12.91
N PRO A 237 -10.40 -0.51 13.95
CA PRO A 237 -9.72 -1.08 15.10
C PRO A 237 -10.55 -2.17 15.78
N ASN A 238 -10.00 -3.37 15.98
CA ASN A 238 -10.65 -4.39 16.80
C ASN A 238 -10.62 -3.96 18.29
N LEU A 239 -11.63 -3.19 18.69
CA LEU A 239 -11.80 -2.65 20.03
C LEU A 239 -13.18 -3.03 20.57
N PRO A 240 -13.29 -3.40 21.86
CA PRO A 240 -14.59 -3.53 22.52
C PRO A 240 -15.25 -2.16 22.66
N THR A 241 -16.58 -2.15 22.86
CA THR A 241 -17.40 -0.93 23.02
C THR A 241 -16.81 0.06 24.04
N GLU A 242 -16.29 -0.43 25.17
CA GLU A 242 -15.72 0.44 26.22
C GLU A 242 -14.47 1.19 25.74
N ARG A 243 -13.61 0.53 24.96
CA ARG A 243 -12.41 1.18 24.41
C ARG A 243 -12.75 2.19 23.33
N TYR A 244 -13.79 1.94 22.53
CA TYR A 244 -14.31 2.98 21.64
C TYR A 244 -14.83 4.19 22.43
N ARG A 245 -15.56 3.99 23.53
CA ARG A 245 -16.02 5.09 24.38
C ARG A 245 -14.86 5.94 24.88
N ILE A 246 -13.84 5.29 25.43
CA ILE A 246 -12.65 5.97 25.99
C ILE A 246 -11.92 6.73 24.89
N LEU A 247 -11.68 6.10 23.73
CA LEU A 247 -11.01 6.75 22.60
C LEU A 247 -11.77 7.98 22.09
N LEU A 248 -13.07 7.85 21.85
CA LEU A 248 -13.91 8.92 21.29
C LEU A 248 -14.04 10.10 22.26
N THR A 249 -14.18 9.81 23.56
CA THR A 249 -14.23 10.84 24.62
C THR A 249 -12.88 11.55 24.73
N THR A 250 -11.79 10.80 24.81
CA THR A 250 -10.43 11.35 24.91
C THR A 250 -10.08 12.22 23.72
N LEU A 251 -10.47 11.82 22.51
CA LEU A 251 -10.28 12.62 21.30
C LEU A 251 -11.04 13.95 21.38
N ALA A 252 -12.31 13.93 21.78
CA ALA A 252 -13.12 15.14 21.93
C ALA A 252 -12.55 16.09 23.00
N ASP A 253 -12.10 15.55 24.13
CA ASP A 253 -11.49 16.32 25.21
C ASP A 253 -10.16 16.95 24.77
N ASP A 254 -9.31 16.20 24.06
CA ASP A 254 -8.02 16.71 23.56
C ASP A 254 -8.19 17.87 22.57
N VAL A 255 -9.07 17.73 21.57
CA VAL A 255 -9.29 18.81 20.57
C VAL A 255 -10.01 20.01 21.16
N THR A 256 -10.72 19.82 22.27
CA THR A 256 -11.32 20.92 23.03
C THR A 256 -10.25 21.71 23.79
N ALA A 257 -9.33 21.00 24.45
CA ALA A 257 -8.25 21.57 25.26
C ALA A 257 -7.11 22.17 24.44
N VAL A 258 -6.73 21.51 23.33
CA VAL A 258 -5.57 21.85 22.51
C VAL A 258 -6.01 21.99 21.05
N ARG A 259 -5.40 22.93 20.33
CA ARG A 259 -5.65 23.08 18.89
C ARG A 259 -5.34 21.78 18.15
N PHE A 260 -6.27 21.34 17.31
CA PHE A 260 -6.10 20.15 16.49
C PHE A 260 -4.89 20.29 15.55
N ASP A 261 -3.91 19.42 15.78
CA ASP A 261 -2.77 19.11 14.92
C ASP A 261 -2.66 17.59 14.84
N ARG A 262 -2.69 17.01 13.65
CA ARG A 262 -2.96 15.57 13.51
C ARG A 262 -1.88 14.67 14.14
N PRO A 263 -0.57 14.88 13.88
CA PRO A 263 0.49 14.10 14.53
C PRO A 263 0.49 14.21 16.06
N GLU A 264 0.33 15.42 16.60
CA GLU A 264 0.40 15.67 18.04
C GLU A 264 -0.89 15.28 18.78
N THR A 265 -2.06 15.50 18.19
CA THR A 265 -3.36 15.06 18.72
C THR A 265 -3.37 13.54 18.86
N SER A 266 -2.95 12.83 17.81
CA SER A 266 -2.83 11.37 17.82
C SER A 266 -1.91 10.86 18.94
N ARG A 267 -0.77 11.53 19.15
CA ARG A 267 0.18 11.20 20.22
C ARG A 267 -0.46 11.41 21.60
N ARG A 268 -1.03 12.60 21.86
CA ARG A 268 -1.64 12.94 23.15
C ARG A 268 -2.84 12.06 23.48
N VAL A 269 -3.72 11.80 22.53
CA VAL A 269 -4.89 10.93 22.73
C VAL A 269 -4.46 9.50 23.05
N ARG A 270 -3.43 8.97 22.36
CA ARG A 270 -2.84 7.67 22.70
C ARG A 270 -2.27 7.66 24.12
N ASP A 271 -1.46 8.66 24.45
CA ASP A 271 -0.82 8.78 25.78
C ASP A 271 -1.90 8.84 26.88
N ALA A 272 -2.99 9.57 26.65
CA ALA A 272 -4.12 9.69 27.58
C ALA A 272 -4.93 8.38 27.71
N CYS A 273 -5.18 7.66 26.61
CA CYS A 273 -5.83 6.35 26.67
C CYS A 273 -4.98 5.34 27.47
N GLN A 274 -3.66 5.36 27.25
CA GLN A 274 -2.72 4.51 27.96
C GLN A 274 -2.64 4.85 29.46
N ALA A 275 -2.69 6.14 29.80
CA ALA A 275 -2.76 6.61 31.19
C ALA A 275 -4.08 6.21 31.89
N ALA A 276 -5.17 6.06 31.14
CA ALA A 276 -6.45 5.54 31.63
C ALA A 276 -6.46 4.01 31.81
N GLY A 277 -5.32 3.32 31.58
CA GLY A 277 -5.19 1.88 31.75
C GLY A 277 -5.64 1.05 30.54
N GLU A 278 -5.99 1.69 29.42
CA GLU A 278 -6.44 1.01 28.22
C GLU A 278 -5.35 1.01 27.13
N PRO A 279 -4.87 -0.17 26.69
CA PRO A 279 -3.83 -0.27 25.65
C PRO A 279 -4.43 -0.01 24.26
N ILE A 280 -4.69 1.27 23.95
CA ILE A 280 -5.12 1.73 22.62
C ILE A 280 -3.90 2.24 21.87
N GLY A 281 -3.55 1.59 20.77
CA GLY A 281 -2.39 1.94 19.96
C GLY A 281 -2.60 3.23 19.16
N ARG A 282 -1.50 3.91 18.83
CA ARG A 282 -1.52 5.12 17.99
C ARG A 282 -2.17 4.88 16.62
N ALA A 283 -2.02 3.67 16.08
CA ALA A 283 -2.68 3.25 14.85
C ALA A 283 -4.21 3.33 14.97
N SER A 284 -4.80 2.78 16.05
CA SER A 284 -6.25 2.84 16.29
C SER A 284 -6.76 4.27 16.43
N VAL A 285 -6.00 5.12 17.13
CA VAL A 285 -6.31 6.56 17.26
C VAL A 285 -6.32 7.23 15.89
N ASN A 286 -5.29 6.98 15.08
CA ASN A 286 -5.20 7.51 13.72
C ASN A 286 -6.36 7.04 12.85
N THR A 287 -6.75 5.76 12.91
CA THR A 287 -7.87 5.24 12.12
C THR A 287 -9.17 5.98 12.45
N VAL A 288 -9.45 6.22 13.74
CA VAL A 288 -10.65 6.98 14.14
C VAL A 288 -10.58 8.44 13.70
N ILE A 289 -9.45 9.13 13.91
CA ILE A 289 -9.24 10.51 13.43
C ILE A 289 -9.45 10.60 11.91
N ASN A 290 -8.89 9.65 11.16
CA ASN A 290 -9.02 9.64 9.70
C ASN A 290 -10.47 9.44 9.26
N GLY A 291 -11.18 8.50 9.88
CA GLY A 291 -12.57 8.22 9.54
C GLY A 291 -13.51 9.38 9.82
N VAL A 292 -13.37 10.06 10.98
CA VAL A 292 -14.23 11.21 11.29
C VAL A 292 -13.93 12.41 10.40
N LEU A 293 -12.65 12.65 10.04
CA LEU A 293 -12.29 13.69 9.08
C LEU A 293 -12.80 13.38 7.68
N TYR A 294 -12.73 12.11 7.26
CA TYR A 294 -13.21 11.66 5.95
C TYR A 294 -14.73 11.85 5.82
N ALA A 295 -15.48 11.51 6.87
CA ALA A 295 -16.92 11.75 6.95
C ALA A 295 -17.30 13.22 7.19
N GLY A 296 -16.32 14.14 7.19
CA GLY A 296 -16.54 15.59 7.13
C GLY A 296 -16.63 16.30 8.48
N LEU A 297 -16.30 15.65 9.59
CA LEU A 297 -16.29 16.30 10.90
C LEU A 297 -15.07 17.21 11.04
N ASP A 298 -15.31 18.50 11.27
CA ASP A 298 -14.23 19.44 11.58
C ASP A 298 -13.81 19.33 13.06
N LEU A 299 -12.68 18.66 13.31
CA LEU A 299 -12.10 18.57 14.64
C LEU A 299 -11.60 19.92 15.19
N LYS A 300 -11.38 20.93 14.34
CA LYS A 300 -11.01 22.29 14.80
C LYS A 300 -12.21 23.03 15.39
N ALA A 301 -13.43 22.62 15.06
CA ALA A 301 -14.66 23.15 15.62
C ALA A 301 -14.95 22.64 17.05
N LYS A 302 -14.05 21.83 17.63
CA LYS A 302 -14.16 21.28 18.99
C LYS A 302 -15.47 20.50 19.21
N PRO A 303 -15.73 19.46 18.39
CA PRO A 303 -16.96 18.70 18.47
C PRO A 303 -17.07 17.94 19.80
N ALA A 304 -18.29 17.82 20.31
CA ALA A 304 -18.57 16.98 21.47
C ALA A 304 -18.36 15.48 21.15
N ALA A 305 -18.08 14.66 22.16
CA ALA A 305 -17.84 13.23 22.00
C ALA A 305 -18.99 12.48 21.27
N ALA A 306 -20.24 12.89 21.48
CA ALA A 306 -21.39 12.33 20.77
C ALA A 306 -21.32 12.59 19.25
N ASN A 307 -20.87 13.77 18.82
CA ASN A 307 -20.73 14.11 17.40
C ASN A 307 -19.57 13.33 16.76
N VAL A 308 -18.46 13.16 17.50
CA VAL A 308 -17.33 12.32 17.07
C VAL A 308 -17.78 10.87 16.91
N ALA A 309 -18.53 10.34 17.88
CA ALA A 309 -19.07 8.99 17.85
C ALA A 309 -20.06 8.78 16.71
N GLU A 310 -20.93 9.74 16.44
CA GLU A 310 -21.95 9.66 15.38
C GLU A 310 -21.28 9.62 14.02
N THR A 311 -20.36 10.56 13.79
CA THR A 311 -19.58 10.63 12.55
C THR A 311 -18.76 9.35 12.35
N TRP A 312 -18.12 8.85 13.41
CA TRP A 312 -17.34 7.62 13.34
C TRP A 312 -18.23 6.42 12.97
N ALA A 313 -19.39 6.28 13.60
CA ALA A 313 -20.32 5.21 13.30
C ALA A 313 -20.86 5.29 11.85
N ASP A 314 -21.19 6.48 11.38
CA ASP A 314 -21.63 6.70 10.00
C ASP A 314 -20.54 6.35 8.98
N ASN A 315 -19.29 6.71 9.28
CA ASN A 315 -18.13 6.31 8.48
C ASN A 315 -18.00 4.78 8.42
N VAL A 316 -18.10 4.07 9.55
CA VAL A 316 -18.04 2.61 9.58
C VAL A 316 -19.16 1.97 8.75
N ILE A 317 -20.40 2.44 8.90
CA ILE A 317 -21.54 1.94 8.09
C ILE A 317 -21.30 2.21 6.60
N GLY A 318 -20.76 3.38 6.26
CA GLY A 318 -20.37 3.72 4.89
C GLY A 318 -19.35 2.75 4.31
N LEU A 319 -18.32 2.40 5.09
CA LEU A 319 -17.31 1.41 4.70
C LEU A 319 -17.92 0.02 4.49
N CYS A 320 -18.78 -0.45 5.40
CA CYS A 320 -19.47 -1.73 5.24
C CYS A 320 -20.34 -1.77 3.96
N ARG A 321 -21.09 -0.71 3.70
CA ARG A 321 -21.90 -0.60 2.47
C ARG A 321 -21.03 -0.55 1.21
N GLY A 322 -19.91 0.18 1.26
CA GLY A 322 -18.91 0.22 0.18
C GLY A 322 -18.33 -1.17 -0.12
N ALA A 323 -18.11 -1.98 0.92
CA ALA A 323 -17.69 -3.38 0.81
C ALA A 323 -18.82 -4.35 0.38
N ARG A 324 -19.99 -3.83 -0.01
CA ARG A 324 -21.19 -4.60 -0.40
C ARG A 324 -21.69 -5.56 0.69
N MET A 325 -21.47 -5.22 1.95
CA MET A 325 -22.07 -5.95 3.07
C MET A 325 -23.57 -5.65 3.12
N ASP A 326 -24.40 -6.69 3.08
CA ASP A 326 -25.85 -6.56 3.24
C ASP A 326 -26.14 -6.24 4.71
N LEU A 327 -26.58 -5.01 4.99
CA LEU A 327 -26.81 -4.51 6.34
C LEU A 327 -28.29 -4.21 6.53
N GLY A 328 -28.96 -5.05 7.33
CA GLY A 328 -30.32 -4.78 7.77
C GLY A 328 -30.37 -3.65 8.83
N PRO A 329 -31.56 -3.11 9.13
CA PRO A 329 -31.71 -2.08 10.17
C PRO A 329 -31.18 -2.49 11.55
N GLN A 330 -31.28 -3.77 11.90
CA GLN A 330 -30.77 -4.31 13.16
C GLN A 330 -29.23 -4.37 13.19
N ASP A 331 -28.60 -4.73 12.08
CA ASP A 331 -27.13 -4.76 11.97
C ASP A 331 -26.55 -3.35 12.07
N VAL A 332 -27.17 -2.39 11.38
CA VAL A 332 -26.81 -0.97 11.49
C VAL A 332 -26.89 -0.50 12.95
N ALA A 333 -27.99 -0.80 13.65
CA ALA A 333 -28.14 -0.43 15.05
C ALA A 333 -27.07 -1.10 15.95
N ALA A 334 -26.76 -2.37 15.71
CA ALA A 334 -25.72 -3.10 16.45
C ALA A 334 -24.32 -2.51 16.23
N ILE A 335 -23.99 -2.16 14.98
CA ILE A 335 -22.71 -1.51 14.63
C ILE A 335 -22.62 -0.15 15.31
N ARG A 336 -23.65 0.70 15.22
CA ARG A 336 -23.67 2.01 15.89
C ARG A 336 -23.47 1.90 17.40
N ALA A 337 -24.15 0.94 18.04
CA ALA A 337 -24.04 0.72 19.48
C ALA A 337 -22.62 0.30 19.89
N TRP A 338 -21.96 -0.52 19.08
CA TRP A 338 -20.61 -0.99 19.31
C TRP A 338 -19.55 0.09 19.06
N VAL A 339 -19.41 0.57 17.83
CA VAL A 339 -18.34 1.50 17.45
C VAL A 339 -18.56 2.91 18.01
N GLY A 340 -19.80 3.26 18.33
CA GLY A 340 -20.15 4.52 19.00
C GLY A 340 -19.86 4.51 20.51
N GLY A 341 -19.37 3.41 21.08
CA GLY A 341 -19.02 3.33 22.51
C GLY A 341 -20.20 3.56 23.47
N GLY A 342 -21.44 3.41 23.00
CA GLY A 342 -22.63 3.78 23.76
C GLY A 342 -22.84 5.29 23.99
N LEU A 343 -22.14 6.15 23.23
CA LEU A 343 -22.32 7.61 23.26
C LEU A 343 -23.51 8.08 22.40
N LEU A 344 -24.06 7.19 21.57
CA LEU A 344 -25.19 7.46 20.69
C LEU A 344 -26.51 7.12 21.38
N LYS A 345 -27.51 7.99 21.25
CA LYS A 345 -28.87 7.71 21.72
C LYS A 345 -29.45 6.55 20.89
N LYS A 346 -30.14 5.64 21.57
CA LYS A 346 -30.92 4.56 20.94
C LYS A 346 -32.13 5.14 20.21
#